data_AF-A0A9W6FJV4-F1
#
_entry.id   AF-A0A9W6FJV4-F1
#
_cell.length_a   1.000
_cell.length_b   1.000
_cell.length_c   1.000
_cell.angle_alpha   90.00
_cell.angle_beta   90.00
_cell.angle_gamma   90.00
#
_symmetry.space_group_name_H-M   'P 1'
#
loop_
_entity.id
_entity.type
_entity.pdbx_description
1 polymer ?
#
loop_
_entity_poly.entity_id
_entity_poly.type
_entity_poly.pdbx_seq_one_letter_code
_entity_poly.pdbx_strand_id
1 'polypeptide(L)'
;MLELYDTNYFEKDLILATQNHISPTLQNIRNTLVKICRRAGIQEYSLHALRHTFATNIVRKTTNMGELKDAAELLGDSYDVVIKTYFHTDSQKKVDLVDAIA
;
A
#
# COMPACT_ATOMS: atom_id res chain seq x y z
N MET A 1 -10.04 -7.87 14.96
CA MET A 1 -9.80 -6.61 14.19
C MET A 1 -11.10 -5.83 14.00
N LEU A 2 -12.20 -6.48 13.58
CA LEU A 2 -13.52 -5.83 13.51
C LEU A 2 -14.09 -5.41 14.87
N GLU A 3 -13.70 -6.10 15.94
CA GLU A 3 -14.07 -5.77 17.33
C GLU A 3 -13.53 -4.41 17.83
N LEU A 4 -12.61 -3.78 17.08
CA LEU A 4 -12.05 -2.47 17.43
C LEU A 4 -12.92 -1.29 16.92
N TYR A 5 -13.96 -1.57 16.14
CA TYR A 5 -14.79 -0.54 15.52
C TYR A 5 -16.19 -0.54 16.12
N ASP A 6 -16.71 0.66 16.39
CA ASP A 6 -18.12 0.85 16.74
C ASP A 6 -19.04 0.60 15.54
N THR A 7 -20.31 0.35 15.82
CA THR A 7 -21.32 0.17 14.76
C THR A 7 -21.49 1.46 13.98
N ASN A 8 -21.37 1.37 12.66
CA ASN A 8 -21.57 2.52 11.78
C ASN A 8 -23.04 2.93 11.74
N TYR A 9 -23.26 4.24 11.87
CA TYR A 9 -24.58 4.84 11.96
C TYR A 9 -25.39 4.75 10.65
N PHE A 10 -24.72 4.79 9.50
CA PHE A 10 -25.37 4.75 8.19
C PHE A 10 -25.75 3.33 7.79
N GLU A 11 -24.78 2.41 7.87
CA GLU A 11 -24.93 1.03 7.43
C GLU A 11 -24.02 0.14 8.27
N LYS A 12 -24.60 -0.86 8.94
CA LYS A 12 -23.90 -1.69 9.93
C LYS A 12 -22.70 -2.45 9.36
N ASP A 13 -22.72 -2.72 8.06
CA ASP A 13 -21.68 -3.47 7.36
C ASP A 13 -20.50 -2.60 6.87
N LEU A 14 -20.58 -1.27 7.02
CA LEU A 14 -19.51 -0.36 6.63
C LEU A 14 -18.63 0.02 7.82
N ILE A 15 -17.31 0.02 7.63
CA ILE A 15 -16.35 0.40 8.69
C ILE A 15 -15.98 1.89 8.70
N LEU A 16 -16.39 2.67 7.70
CA LEU A 16 -16.06 4.10 7.58
C LEU A 16 -17.31 4.97 7.46
N ALA A 17 -17.32 6.09 8.19
CA ALA A 17 -18.32 7.14 8.09
C ALA A 17 -17.66 8.53 8.21
N THR A 18 -18.29 9.54 7.63
CA THR A 18 -17.94 10.93 7.90
C THR A 18 -18.49 11.37 9.26
N GLN A 19 -18.07 12.54 9.74
CA GLN A 19 -18.61 13.15 10.98
C GLN A 19 -20.12 13.42 10.92
N ASN A 20 -20.69 13.50 9.71
CA ASN A 20 -22.12 13.69 9.49
C ASN A 20 -22.87 12.36 9.31
N HIS A 21 -22.25 11.23 9.68
CA HIS A 21 -22.84 9.90 9.61
C HIS A 21 -23.28 9.44 8.21
N ILE A 22 -22.58 9.91 7.16
CA ILE A 22 -22.74 9.44 5.79
C ILE A 22 -21.47 8.75 5.29
N SER A 23 -21.60 7.89 4.28
CA SER A 23 -20.47 7.22 3.66
C SER A 23 -19.48 8.23 3.04
N PRO A 24 -18.16 8.11 3.28
CA PRO A 24 -17.18 9.04 2.76
C PRO A 24 -17.00 8.87 1.24
N THR A 25 -16.93 9.98 0.53
CA THR A 25 -16.55 9.99 -0.88
C THR A 25 -15.03 9.91 -1.04
N LEU A 26 -14.57 9.52 -2.24
CA LEU A 26 -13.15 9.55 -2.60
C LEU A 26 -12.52 10.93 -2.40
N GLN A 27 -13.29 12.01 -2.64
CA GLN A 27 -12.82 13.37 -2.41
C GLN A 27 -12.64 13.67 -0.92
N ASN A 28 -13.53 13.17 -0.05
CA ASN A 28 -13.37 13.31 1.40
C ASN A 28 -12.06 12.67 1.86
N ILE A 29 -11.77 11.46 1.41
CA ILE A 29 -10.55 10.73 1.78
C ILE A 29 -9.29 11.44 1.25
N ARG A 30 -9.31 11.91 0.00
CA ARG A 30 -8.19 12.69 -0.59
C ARG A 30 -7.93 13.98 0.19
N ASN A 31 -8.97 14.76 0.48
CA ASN A 31 -8.84 16.01 1.22
C ASN A 31 -8.29 15.77 2.63
N THR A 32 -8.67 14.66 3.27
CA THR A 32 -8.12 14.27 4.57
C THR A 32 -6.62 14.00 4.48
N LEU A 33 -6.16 13.25 3.48
CA LEU A 33 -4.73 13.00 3.27
C LEU A 33 -3.97 14.31 3.02
N VAL A 34 -4.48 15.20 2.17
CA VAL A 34 -3.87 16.51 1.90
C VAL A 34 -3.72 17.33 3.18
N LYS A 35 -4.76 17.36 4.03
CA LYS A 35 -4.69 18.05 5.33
C LYS A 35 -3.62 17.45 6.24
N ILE A 36 -3.46 16.12 6.25
CA ILE A 36 -2.41 15.44 7.02
C ILE A 36 -1.02 15.84 6.49
N CYS A 37 -0.80 15.80 5.18
CA CYS A 37 0.46 16.20 4.55
C CYS A 37 0.84 17.65 4.91
N ARG A 38 -0.11 18.58 4.80
CA ARG A 38 0.10 19.99 5.15
C ARG A 38 0.45 20.19 6.62
N ARG A 39 -0.26 19.50 7.53
CA ARG A 39 0.03 19.54 8.97
C ARG A 39 1.41 18.99 9.31
N ALA A 40 1.88 18.01 8.55
CA ALA A 40 3.21 17.43 8.71
C ALA A 40 4.33 18.22 7.99
N GLY A 41 4.00 19.27 7.23
CA GLY A 41 4.98 20.08 6.48
C GLY A 41 5.64 19.35 5.31
N ILE A 42 4.98 18.33 4.76
CA ILE A 42 5.49 17.54 3.62
C ILE A 42 4.71 17.84 2.34
N GLN A 43 5.27 17.46 1.19
CA GLN A 43 4.55 17.56 -0.09
C GLN A 43 3.24 16.77 -0.07
N GLU A 44 2.28 17.20 -0.88
CA GLU A 44 1.00 16.53 -1.01
C GLU A 44 1.16 15.22 -1.80
N TYR A 45 0.63 14.13 -1.26
CA TYR A 45 0.65 12.81 -1.88
C TYR A 45 -0.75 12.34 -2.25
N SER A 46 -0.83 11.49 -3.27
CA SER A 46 -2.08 10.80 -3.62
C SER A 46 -2.30 9.57 -2.73
N LEU A 47 -3.55 9.13 -2.61
CA LEU A 47 -3.88 7.87 -1.90
C LEU A 47 -3.15 6.66 -2.52
N HIS A 48 -2.97 6.67 -3.84
CA HIS A 48 -2.30 5.59 -4.54
C HIS A 48 -0.78 5.58 -4.29
N ALA A 49 -0.17 6.73 -3.99
CA ALA A 49 1.22 6.79 -3.57
C ALA A 49 1.46 6.03 -2.26
N LEU A 50 0.48 6.04 -1.33
CA LEU A 50 0.54 5.23 -0.12
C LEU A 50 0.49 3.73 -0.43
N ARG A 51 -0.35 3.30 -1.39
CA ARG A 51 -0.38 1.90 -1.86
C ARG A 51 0.96 1.48 -2.46
N HIS A 52 1.56 2.32 -3.32
CA HIS A 52 2.90 2.05 -3.86
C HIS A 52 3.97 1.98 -2.78
N THR A 53 3.88 2.85 -1.76
CA THR A 53 4.82 2.84 -0.62
C THR A 53 4.69 1.55 0.19
N PHE A 54 3.45 1.12 0.46
CA PHE A 54 3.17 -0.14 1.13
C PHE A 54 3.70 -1.34 0.34
N ALA A 55 3.37 -1.42 -0.96
CA ALA A 55 3.84 -2.48 -1.84
C ALA A 55 5.37 -2.55 -1.92
N THR A 56 6.04 -1.41 -2.12
CA THR A 56 7.51 -1.33 -2.15
C THR A 56 8.12 -1.83 -0.84
N ASN A 57 7.56 -1.46 0.31
CA ASN A 57 8.07 -1.90 1.61
C ASN A 57 7.89 -3.40 1.86
N ILE A 58 6.79 -4.00 1.39
CA ILE A 58 6.59 -5.44 1.47
C ILE A 58 7.60 -6.16 0.58
N VAL A 59 7.67 -5.79 -0.69
CA VAL A 59 8.56 -6.42 -1.68
C VAL A 59 10.03 -6.31 -1.28
N ARG A 60 10.45 -5.22 -0.61
CA ARG A 60 11.81 -5.08 -0.06
C ARG A 60 12.11 -6.04 1.10
N LYS A 61 11.10 -6.50 1.82
CA LYS A 61 11.23 -7.42 2.96
C LYS A 61 11.05 -8.89 2.57
N THR A 62 10.42 -9.17 1.43
CA THR A 62 10.26 -10.55 0.94
C THR A 62 11.62 -11.10 0.52
N THR A 63 11.92 -12.31 0.98
CA THR A 63 13.22 -12.98 0.76
C THR A 63 13.13 -14.13 -0.24
N ASN A 64 11.93 -14.66 -0.47
CA ASN A 64 11.70 -15.81 -1.35
C ASN A 64 10.46 -15.60 -2.26
N MET A 65 10.32 -16.46 -3.27
CA MET A 65 9.22 -16.37 -4.24
C MET A 65 7.84 -16.62 -3.63
N GLY A 66 7.74 -17.42 -2.56
CA GLY A 66 6.48 -17.68 -1.87
C GLY A 66 5.92 -16.42 -1.22
N GLU A 67 6.74 -15.74 -0.42
CA GLU A 67 6.39 -14.47 0.22
C GLU A 67 6.02 -13.38 -0.78
N LEU A 68 6.65 -13.39 -1.95
CA LEU A 68 6.32 -12.44 -3.01
C LEU A 68 4.97 -12.72 -3.67
N LYS A 69 4.56 -13.99 -3.74
CA LYS A 69 3.22 -14.37 -4.18
C LYS A 69 2.16 -13.95 -3.15
N ASP A 70 2.43 -14.19 -1.87
CA ASP A 70 1.55 -13.76 -0.77
C ASP A 70 1.41 -12.23 -0.75
N ALA A 71 2.51 -11.51 -1.00
CA ALA A 71 2.51 -10.06 -1.15
C ALA A 71 1.63 -9.60 -2.33
N ALA A 72 1.65 -10.30 -3.46
CA ALA A 72 0.82 -9.98 -4.61
C ALA A 72 -0.66 -10.22 -4.32
N GLU A 73 -1.01 -11.33 -3.67
CA GLU A 73 -2.37 -11.63 -3.22
C GLU A 73 -2.88 -10.57 -2.24
N LEU A 74 -2.05 -10.13 -1.29
CA LEU A 74 -2.40 -9.06 -0.34
C LEU A 74 -2.65 -7.71 -1.02
N LEU A 75 -1.87 -7.39 -2.05
CA LEU A 75 -2.06 -6.17 -2.85
C LEU A 75 -3.28 -6.28 -3.78
N GLY A 76 -3.76 -7.50 -4.04
CA GLY A 76 -4.83 -7.76 -5.02
C GLY A 76 -4.36 -7.53 -6.46
N ASP A 77 -3.06 -7.65 -6.73
CA ASP A 77 -2.46 -7.53 -8.06
C ASP A 77 -1.87 -8.89 -8.49
N SER A 78 -1.64 -9.08 -9.79
CA SER A 78 -0.94 -10.28 -10.25
C SER A 78 0.55 -10.21 -9.90
N TYR A 79 1.15 -11.38 -9.65
CA TYR A 79 2.57 -11.53 -9.35
C TYR A 79 3.47 -10.78 -10.36
N ASP A 80 3.19 -10.93 -11.67
CA ASP A 80 3.95 -10.29 -12.74
C ASP A 80 3.93 -8.75 -12.65
N VAL A 81 2.77 -8.18 -12.30
CA VAL A 81 2.62 -6.73 -12.13
C VAL A 81 3.41 -6.24 -10.93
N VAL A 82 3.40 -6.97 -9.82
CA VAL A 82 4.14 -6.61 -8.60
C VAL A 82 5.65 -6.64 -8.83
N ILE A 83 6.17 -7.71 -9.45
CA ILE A 83 7.59 -7.81 -9.85
C ILE A 83 7.95 -6.62 -10.74
N LYS A 84 7.20 -6.40 -11.81
CA LYS A 84 7.53 -5.36 -12.79
C LYS A 84 7.50 -3.95 -12.19
N THR A 85 6.59 -3.70 -11.26
CA THR A 85 6.33 -2.37 -10.70
C THR A 85 7.25 -2.03 -9.53
N TYR A 86 7.63 -3.01 -8.70
CA TYR A 86 8.35 -2.75 -7.45
C TYR A 86 9.69 -3.50 -7.33
N PHE A 87 9.89 -4.59 -8.08
CA PHE A 87 11.11 -5.38 -8.04
C PHE A 87 12.11 -4.83 -9.05
N HIS A 88 12.77 -3.73 -8.67
CA HIS A 88 13.84 -3.15 -9.48
C HIS A 88 15.17 -3.82 -9.09
N THR A 89 15.77 -4.54 -10.04
CA THR A 89 17.10 -5.11 -9.83
C THR A 89 18.14 -4.00 -9.92
N ASP A 90 18.89 -3.84 -8.83
CA ASP A 90 20.04 -2.95 -8.81
C ASP A 90 21.14 -3.52 -9.72
N SER A 91 21.80 -2.68 -10.50
CA SER A 91 22.84 -3.12 -11.45
C SER A 91 23.99 -3.80 -10.73
N GLN A 92 24.29 -3.37 -9.50
CA GLN A 92 25.32 -3.96 -8.65
C GLN A 92 24.99 -5.42 -8.30
N LYS A 93 23.73 -5.72 -7.96
CA LYS A 93 23.27 -7.07 -7.64
C LYS A 93 23.37 -8.05 -8.82
N LYS A 94 23.39 -7.56 -10.06
CA LYS A 94 23.57 -8.41 -11.24
C LYS A 94 24.99 -8.92 -11.36
N VAL A 95 25.98 -8.10 -10.98
CA VAL A 95 27.39 -8.50 -10.95
C VAL A 95 27.61 -9.52 -9.83
N ASP A 96 27.06 -9.27 -8.64
CA ASP A 96 27.15 -10.20 -7.50
C ASP A 96 26.55 -11.58 -7.81
N LEU A 97 25.51 -11.65 -8.65
CA LEU A 97 24.91 -12.92 -9.09
C LEU A 97 25.82 -13.72 -10.01
N VAL A 98 26.60 -13.06 -10.87
CA VAL A 98 27.57 -13.72 -11.75
C VAL A 98 28.76 -14.21 -10.93
N ASP A 99 29.24 -13.38 -10.00
CA ASP A 99 30.35 -13.71 -9.12
C ASP A 99 30.01 -14.87 -8.17
N ALA A 100 28.75 -15.02 -7.76
CA ALA A 100 28.30 -16.14 -6.92
C ALA A 100 28.25 -17.51 -7.64
N ILE A 101 28.35 -17.53 -8.98
CA ILE A 101 28.37 -18.76 -9.80
C ILE A 101 29.81 -19.18 -10.15
N ALA A 102 30.78 -18.27 -10.01
CA ALA A 102 32.20 -18.48 -10.30
C ALA A 102 32.95 -19.11 -9.11
#